data_AF-A0A928NT68-F1
#
_entry.id   AF-A0A928NT68-F1
#
_cell.length_a   1.000
_cell.length_b   1.000
_cell.length_c   1.000
_cell.angle_alpha   90.00
_cell.angle_beta   90.00
_cell.angle_gamma   90.00
#
_symmetry.space_group_name_H-M   'P 1'
#
loop_
_entity.id
_entity.type
_entity.pdbx_description
1 polymer ?
#
loop_
_entity_poly.entity_id
_entity_poly.type
_entity_poly.pdbx_seq_one_letter_code
_entity_poly.pdbx_strand_id
1 'polypeptide(L)'
;MENKVETNAVPADTGAAKNPNENKKGNKKDVKKIINIVVNVLLIVAIILAAFSTYISFVSTSGSGIPSIFGISFLSIQTDSMYPTLKPGDLIIDTTIKSNEEVEKLKVGDVITFWTNEQGQLILNTHRITAIYPESINNFTSFQTSGDKAGTADYNNVHAADVVGKWTGMRIPGLGKAVDYLQTPTGFFLLVIIPVLIFFIFHLVQFFRVLFEYQNVKMLIKYEQERGRTEDLIETQIKDEKEKDEIRRAAIEAELREKLKAELMADIAKQNAAADNKDENKDKTEQ
;
A
#
# COMPACT_ATOMS: atom_id res chain seq x y z
N MET A 1 60.87 -53.37 -12.10
CA MET A 1 59.96 -53.18 -10.96
C MET A 1 59.40 -51.78 -11.13
N GLU A 2 58.14 -51.50 -11.43
CA GLU A 2 56.92 -52.31 -11.54
C GLU A 2 55.87 -51.37 -12.20
N ASN A 3 55.17 -51.85 -13.23
CA ASN A 3 53.73 -51.67 -13.60
C ASN A 3 53.04 -50.28 -13.51
N LYS A 4 52.10 -49.84 -14.38
CA LYS A 4 51.20 -50.42 -15.40
C LYS A 4 50.50 -49.19 -16.09
N VAL A 5 50.47 -48.98 -17.43
CA VAL A 5 49.50 -49.49 -18.44
C VAL A 5 48.05 -49.14 -18.03
N GLU A 6 47.16 -48.42 -18.74
CA GLU A 6 46.80 -48.37 -20.17
C GLU A 6 45.77 -47.23 -20.45
N THR A 7 45.81 -46.72 -21.68
CA THR A 7 44.75 -46.23 -22.61
C THR A 7 43.29 -45.97 -22.17
N ASN A 8 42.70 -44.93 -22.79
CA ASN A 8 41.34 -44.82 -23.41
C ASN A 8 40.85 -43.37 -23.26
N ALA A 9 40.06 -42.73 -24.12
CA ALA A 9 39.49 -42.94 -25.45
C ALA A 9 38.88 -41.56 -25.84
N VAL A 10 38.76 -41.26 -27.14
CA VAL A 10 37.92 -40.16 -27.65
C VAL A 10 36.58 -40.76 -28.11
N PRO A 11 35.44 -40.16 -27.75
CA PRO A 11 34.48 -39.67 -28.78
C PRO A 11 33.86 -38.30 -28.38
N ALA A 12 33.75 -37.30 -29.26
CA ALA A 12 32.74 -37.07 -30.31
C ALA A 12 31.43 -36.39 -29.81
N ASP A 13 31.16 -35.20 -30.39
CA ASP A 13 29.84 -34.66 -30.82
C ASP A 13 28.77 -34.42 -29.74
N THR A 14 28.27 -33.21 -29.47
CA THR A 14 27.40 -32.42 -30.38
C THR A 14 27.13 -31.07 -29.71
N GLY A 15 27.39 -29.97 -30.42
CA GLY A 15 26.94 -28.64 -30.03
C GLY A 15 25.44 -28.48 -30.32
N ALA A 16 24.60 -28.54 -29.30
CA ALA A 16 23.23 -28.05 -29.36
C ALA A 16 23.16 -26.67 -28.69
N ALA A 17 23.06 -25.62 -29.50
CA ALA A 17 22.88 -24.24 -29.06
C ALA A 17 21.58 -24.11 -28.25
N LYS A 18 21.69 -23.76 -26.96
CA LYS A 18 20.54 -23.33 -26.14
C LYS A 18 20.15 -21.91 -26.55
N ASN A 19 18.91 -21.79 -27.04
CA ASN A 19 18.24 -20.57 -27.47
C ASN A 19 18.10 -19.57 -26.28
N PRO A 20 18.54 -18.29 -26.36
CA PRO A 20 18.62 -17.39 -25.20
C PRO A 20 17.29 -16.78 -24.71
N ASN A 21 16.14 -17.16 -25.25
CA ASN A 21 14.94 -16.30 -25.18
C ASN A 21 13.71 -16.85 -24.43
N GLU A 22 13.89 -17.78 -23.48
CA GLU A 22 12.76 -18.31 -22.70
C GLU A 22 12.62 -17.78 -21.26
N ASN A 23 13.51 -16.92 -20.76
CA ASN A 23 13.51 -16.53 -19.35
C ASN A 23 13.07 -15.07 -19.05
N LYS A 24 12.01 -14.56 -19.69
CA LYS A 24 11.49 -13.19 -19.46
C LYS A 24 10.00 -13.07 -19.10
N LYS A 25 9.33 -14.16 -18.71
CA LYS A 25 7.90 -14.11 -18.29
C LYS A 25 7.65 -14.35 -16.80
N GLY A 26 8.63 -14.85 -16.04
CA GLY A 26 8.50 -15.14 -14.60
C GLY A 26 8.66 -13.95 -13.65
N ASN A 27 9.28 -12.84 -14.07
CA ASN A 27 9.78 -11.84 -13.10
C ASN A 27 8.86 -10.61 -12.89
N LYS A 28 7.83 -10.40 -13.74
CA LYS A 28 7.05 -9.14 -13.70
C LYS A 28 6.06 -9.04 -12.54
N LYS A 29 5.56 -10.17 -12.02
CA LYS A 29 4.59 -10.18 -10.90
C LYS A 29 5.27 -10.01 -9.55
N ASP A 30 6.43 -10.62 -9.36
CA ASP A 30 7.19 -10.53 -8.12
C ASP A 30 7.88 -9.16 -7.99
N VAL A 31 8.40 -8.61 -9.08
CA VAL A 31 8.92 -7.22 -9.12
C VAL A 31 7.83 -6.21 -8.76
N LYS A 32 6.60 -6.35 -9.26
CA LYS A 32 5.49 -5.45 -8.90
C LYS A 32 5.09 -5.55 -7.43
N LYS A 33 5.10 -6.75 -6.84
CA LYS A 33 4.82 -6.93 -5.41
C LYS A 33 5.90 -6.29 -4.55
N ILE A 34 7.17 -6.49 -4.89
CA ILE A 34 8.30 -5.90 -4.17
C ILE A 34 8.27 -4.37 -4.27
N ILE A 35 8.00 -3.82 -5.46
CA ILE A 35 7.84 -2.36 -5.65
C ILE A 35 6.72 -1.83 -4.76
N ASN A 36 5.55 -2.47 -4.72
CA ASN A 36 4.46 -2.00 -3.85
C ASN A 36 4.81 -2.07 -2.36
N ILE A 37 5.53 -3.10 -1.92
CA ILE A 37 6.00 -3.20 -0.53
C ILE A 37 6.98 -2.07 -0.21
N VAL A 38 7.97 -1.84 -1.08
CA VAL A 38 8.97 -0.78 -0.91
C VAL A 38 8.30 0.59 -0.88
N VAL A 39 7.34 0.83 -1.78
CA VAL A 39 6.57 2.06 -1.87
C VAL A 39 5.74 2.28 -0.60
N ASN A 40 5.06 1.24 -0.09
CA ASN A 40 4.31 1.33 1.17
C ASN A 40 5.21 1.58 2.38
N VAL A 41 6.35 0.90 2.48
CA VAL A 41 7.32 1.11 3.56
C VAL A 41 7.86 2.54 3.53
N LEU A 42 8.23 3.04 2.35
CA LEU A 42 8.69 4.42 2.16
C LEU A 42 7.63 5.44 2.60
N LEU A 43 6.34 5.20 2.31
CA LEU A 43 5.26 6.06 2.79
C LEU A 43 5.13 6.02 4.30
N ILE A 44 5.16 4.84 4.93
CA ILE A 44 5.05 4.75 6.39
C ILE A 44 6.19 5.54 7.03
N VAL A 45 7.40 5.43 6.50
CA VAL A 45 8.55 6.24 6.94
C VAL A 45 8.30 7.74 6.73
N ALA A 46 7.81 8.16 5.57
CA ALA A 46 7.51 9.57 5.29
C ALA A 46 6.44 10.14 6.23
N ILE A 47 5.39 9.36 6.54
CA ILE A 47 4.33 9.77 7.49
C ILE A 47 4.89 9.86 8.91
N ILE A 48 5.72 8.91 9.34
CA ILE A 48 6.37 8.96 10.65
C ILE A 48 7.27 10.19 10.75
N LEU A 49 8.07 10.49 9.72
CA LEU A 49 8.90 11.69 9.66
C LEU A 49 8.05 12.97 9.69
N ALA A 50 6.94 13.01 8.96
CA ALA A 50 6.01 14.13 8.96
C ALA A 50 5.41 14.37 10.36
N ALA A 51 4.91 13.30 10.99
CA ALA A 51 4.32 13.35 12.31
C ALA A 51 5.36 13.77 13.36
N PHE A 52 6.58 13.22 13.29
CA PHE A 52 7.68 13.57 14.18
C PHE A 52 8.12 15.03 14.01
N SER A 53 8.26 15.50 12.77
CA SER A 53 8.58 16.90 12.48
C SER A 53 7.50 17.86 12.96
N THR A 54 6.22 17.51 12.77
CA THR A 54 5.08 18.31 13.23
C THR A 54 5.03 18.34 14.75
N TYR A 55 5.28 17.21 15.41
CA TYR A 55 5.36 17.10 16.86
C TYR A 55 6.48 18.00 17.42
N ILE A 56 7.69 17.93 16.85
CA ILE A 56 8.80 18.81 17.27
C ILE A 56 8.44 20.29 17.09
N SER A 57 7.89 20.65 15.93
CA SER A 57 7.51 22.04 15.64
C SER A 57 6.43 22.55 16.58
N PHE A 58 5.45 21.72 16.92
CA PHE A 58 4.38 22.05 17.87
C PHE A 58 4.94 22.27 19.27
N VAL A 59 5.70 21.32 19.82
CA VAL A 59 6.26 21.41 21.17
C VAL A 59 7.20 22.60 21.32
N SER A 60 8.05 22.85 20.32
CA SER A 60 8.99 23.98 20.33
C SER A 60 8.28 25.34 20.30
N THR A 61 7.08 25.41 19.71
CA THR A 61 6.30 26.66 19.60
C THR A 61 5.40 26.90 20.81
N SER A 62 4.93 25.85 21.49
CA SER A 62 4.01 25.96 22.63
C SER A 62 4.66 26.46 23.93
N GLY A 63 5.97 26.73 23.94
CA GLY A 63 6.70 27.22 25.12
C GLY A 63 6.72 26.21 26.28
N SER A 64 6.30 24.97 26.05
CA SER A 64 6.02 23.97 27.09
C SER A 64 7.20 23.02 27.34
N GLY A 65 8.39 23.34 26.83
CA GLY A 65 9.60 22.55 26.96
C GLY A 65 10.19 22.09 25.64
N ILE A 66 11.12 21.14 25.72
CA ILE A 66 11.82 20.56 24.59
C ILE A 66 11.08 19.32 24.04
N PRO A 67 11.18 19.03 22.72
CA PRO A 67 10.57 17.83 22.14
C PRO A 67 11.16 16.57 22.78
N SER A 68 10.34 15.86 23.57
CA SER A 68 10.78 14.67 24.31
C SER A 68 9.95 13.44 23.95
N ILE A 69 10.61 12.33 23.63
CA ILE A 69 9.99 11.02 23.42
C ILE A 69 10.52 10.07 24.50
N PHE A 70 9.64 9.48 25.30
CA PHE A 70 10.00 8.58 26.40
C PHE A 70 11.03 9.19 27.39
N GLY A 71 11.00 10.50 27.60
CA GLY A 71 11.95 11.19 28.47
C GLY A 71 13.31 11.48 27.82
N ILE A 72 13.46 11.24 26.53
CA ILE A 72 14.66 11.57 25.75
C ILE A 72 14.33 12.73 24.82
N SER A 73 15.18 13.76 24.82
CA SER A 73 15.06 14.92 23.95
C SER A 73 16.19 14.97 22.93
N PHE A 74 15.87 15.47 21.74
CA PHE A 74 16.81 15.60 20.63
C PHE A 74 16.97 17.07 20.30
N LEU A 75 18.17 17.61 20.49
CA LEU A 75 18.46 19.03 20.29
C LEU A 75 19.64 19.20 19.33
N SER A 76 19.56 20.20 18.44
CA SER A 76 20.66 20.57 17.56
C SER A 76 21.49 21.67 18.22
N ILE A 77 22.81 21.49 18.24
CA ILE A 77 23.74 22.50 18.77
C ILE A 77 23.90 23.64 17.76
N GLN A 78 23.50 24.84 18.16
CA GLN A 78 23.50 26.02 17.28
C GLN A 78 24.83 26.78 17.29
N THR A 79 25.47 26.87 18.45
CA THR A 79 26.67 27.70 18.67
C THR A 79 27.90 26.83 18.93
N ASP A 80 29.08 27.46 18.93
CA ASP A 80 30.35 26.80 19.22
C ASP A 80 30.80 26.93 20.68
N SER A 81 29.90 27.35 21.59
CA SER A 81 30.23 27.58 23.00
C SER A 81 30.74 26.32 23.71
N MET A 82 30.30 25.14 23.27
CA MET A 82 30.70 23.84 23.80
C MET A 82 31.82 23.15 23.01
N TYR A 83 32.48 23.86 22.09
CA TYR A 83 33.64 23.31 21.37
C TYR A 83 34.82 23.08 22.33
N PRO A 84 35.56 21.96 22.24
CA PRO A 84 35.50 20.90 21.22
C PRO A 84 34.53 19.74 21.54
N THR A 85 33.92 19.73 22.72
CA THR A 85 33.06 18.64 23.20
C THR A 85 31.83 18.45 22.30
N LEU A 86 31.15 19.53 21.96
CA LEU A 86 30.01 19.58 21.07
C LEU A 86 30.27 20.59 19.95
N LYS A 87 29.98 20.21 18.71
CA LYS A 87 30.19 21.07 17.55
C LYS A 87 28.87 21.61 17.02
N PRO A 88 28.86 22.83 16.43
CA PRO A 88 27.69 23.35 15.74
C PRO A 88 27.17 22.37 14.68
N GLY A 89 25.88 22.06 14.75
CA GLY A 89 25.20 21.12 13.86
C GLY A 89 25.26 19.65 14.28
N ASP A 90 25.84 19.33 15.44
CA ASP A 90 25.69 18.02 16.08
C ASP A 90 24.27 17.89 16.67
N LEU A 91 23.68 16.70 16.56
CA LEU A 91 22.47 16.36 17.31
C LEU A 91 22.88 15.75 18.65
N ILE A 92 22.46 16.37 19.75
CA ILE A 92 22.64 15.85 21.10
C ILE A 92 21.38 15.15 21.59
N ILE A 93 21.60 14.20 22.49
CA ILE A 93 20.55 13.40 23.11
C ILE A 93 20.58 13.69 24.60
N ASP A 94 19.50 14.29 25.08
CA ASP A 94 19.33 14.72 26.45
C ASP A 94 18.31 13.85 27.16
N THR A 95 18.58 13.51 28.42
CA THR A 95 17.52 13.05 29.32
C THR A 95 16.74 14.27 29.77
N THR A 96 15.42 14.23 29.55
CA THR A 96 14.51 15.34 29.88
C THR A 96 14.31 15.37 31.38
N ILE A 97 14.56 16.54 31.98
CA ILE A 97 14.39 16.75 33.41
C ILE A 97 13.01 17.35 33.63
N LYS A 98 12.17 16.67 34.42
CA LYS A 98 10.77 17.08 34.66
C LYS A 98 10.43 17.33 36.12
N SER A 99 11.30 16.91 37.03
CA SER A 99 11.07 16.96 38.47
C SER A 99 12.27 17.54 39.22
N ASN A 100 12.02 18.15 40.38
CA ASN A 100 13.07 18.68 41.24
C ASN A 100 14.02 17.58 41.74
N GLU A 101 13.53 16.36 41.96
CA GLU A 101 14.36 15.21 42.36
C GLU A 101 15.41 14.83 41.31
N GLU A 102 15.13 15.06 40.03
CA GLU A 102 16.09 14.82 38.95
C GLU A 102 17.14 15.92 38.88
N VAL A 103 16.75 17.16 39.16
CA VAL A 103 17.66 18.31 39.26
C VAL A 103 18.67 18.13 40.40
N GLU A 104 18.24 17.58 41.53
CA GLU A 104 19.14 17.30 42.67
C GLU A 104 20.22 16.24 42.38
N LYS A 105 20.00 15.40 41.36
CA LYS A 105 21.00 14.39 40.93
C LYS A 105 22.09 14.97 40.04
N LEU A 106 21.96 16.23 39.61
CA LEU A 106 22.96 16.92 38.80
C LEU A 106 24.24 17.15 39.58
N LYS A 107 25.37 17.03 38.89
CA LYS A 107 26.70 17.18 39.48
C LYS A 107 27.53 18.18 38.71
N VAL A 108 28.51 18.76 39.39
CA VAL A 108 29.57 19.55 38.74
C VAL A 108 30.21 18.69 37.63
N GLY A 109 30.33 19.26 36.44
CA GLY A 109 30.81 18.59 35.24
C GLY A 109 29.71 18.05 34.31
N ASP A 110 28.47 17.94 34.76
CA ASP A 110 27.35 17.59 33.87
C ASP A 110 27.10 18.71 32.86
N VAL A 111 26.71 18.34 31.63
CA VAL A 111 26.26 19.28 30.61
C VAL A 111 24.75 19.31 30.62
N ILE A 112 24.18 20.50 30.79
CA ILE A 112 22.74 20.71 30.90
C ILE A 112 22.25 21.66 29.83
N THR A 113 21.01 21.44 29.41
CA THR A 113 20.26 22.35 28.55
C THR A 113 19.23 23.06 29.40
N PHE A 114 19.19 24.39 29.31
CA PHE A 114 18.32 25.24 30.10
C PHE A 114 17.80 26.42 29.29
N TRP A 115 16.69 26.99 29.74
CA TRP A 115 16.16 28.23 29.18
C TRP A 115 16.93 29.43 29.71
N THR A 116 17.32 30.32 28.80
CA THR A 116 17.92 31.61 29.13
C THR A 116 17.30 32.71 28.29
N ASN A 117 17.26 33.92 28.83
CA ASN A 117 16.80 35.08 28.09
C ASN A 117 18.00 35.81 27.50
N GLU A 118 18.17 35.70 26.18
CA GLU A 118 19.15 36.48 25.45
C GLU A 118 18.42 37.50 24.57
N GLN A 119 18.75 38.78 24.75
CA GLN A 119 18.20 39.89 23.96
C GLN A 119 16.66 39.97 23.95
N GLY A 120 16.00 39.56 25.04
CA GLY A 120 14.54 39.58 25.17
C GLY A 120 13.85 38.36 24.56
N GLN A 121 14.61 37.38 24.03
CA GLN A 121 14.10 36.14 23.52
C GLN A 121 14.47 34.97 24.44
N LEU A 122 13.47 34.16 24.78
CA LEU A 122 13.70 32.92 25.51
C LEU A 122 14.30 31.88 24.55
N ILE A 123 15.55 31.49 24.80
CA ILE A 123 16.29 30.53 23.97
C ILE A 123 16.83 29.39 24.84
N LEU A 124 17.08 28.24 24.21
CA LEU A 124 17.76 27.13 24.85
C LEU A 124 19.26 27.28 24.72
N ASN A 125 19.96 27.15 25.83
CA ASN A 125 21.42 27.12 25.86
C ASN A 125 21.90 25.83 26.54
N THR A 126 23.04 25.31 26.11
CA THR A 126 23.60 24.05 26.60
C THR A 126 25.03 24.29 27.08
N HIS A 127 25.25 24.24 28.39
CA HIS A 127 26.57 24.50 29.00
C HIS A 127 26.89 23.49 30.12
N ARG A 128 28.15 23.47 30.55
CA ARG A 128 28.63 22.59 31.62
C ARG A 128 28.50 23.23 32.99
N ILE A 129 28.01 22.50 33.98
CA ILE A 129 27.94 22.94 35.37
C ILE A 129 29.36 23.05 35.95
N THR A 130 29.74 24.24 36.41
CA THR A 130 31.02 24.50 37.09
C THR A 130 30.87 24.55 38.61
N ALA A 131 29.70 24.99 39.11
CA ALA A 131 29.39 25.03 40.53
C ALA A 131 27.90 24.83 40.78
N ILE A 132 27.55 24.30 41.95
CA ILE A 132 26.17 24.11 42.41
C ILE A 132 26.01 24.89 43.71
N TYR A 133 24.98 25.72 43.77
CA TYR A 133 24.63 26.50 44.96
C TYR A 133 23.28 26.02 45.51
N PRO A 134 23.28 25.08 46.47
CA PRO A 134 22.05 24.64 47.11
C PRO A 134 21.39 25.81 47.84
N GLU A 135 20.06 25.90 47.74
CA GLU A 135 19.22 26.87 48.48
C GLU A 135 19.55 28.36 48.27
N SER A 136 20.21 28.73 47.16
CA SER A 136 20.73 30.10 46.96
C SER A 136 19.67 31.18 46.71
N ILE A 137 18.57 30.87 46.02
CA ILE A 137 17.53 31.85 45.65
C ILE A 137 16.17 31.22 45.94
N ASN A 138 15.41 31.83 46.86
CA ASN A 138 14.07 31.37 47.27
C ASN A 138 14.00 29.89 47.69
N ASN A 139 15.05 29.35 48.33
CA ASN A 139 15.22 27.93 48.69
C ASN A 139 15.30 26.95 47.50
N PHE A 140 15.60 27.44 46.30
CA PHE A 140 15.86 26.59 45.13
C PHE A 140 17.36 26.52 44.81
N THR A 141 17.80 25.34 44.38
CA THR A 141 19.15 25.09 43.87
C THR A 141 19.40 25.93 42.61
N SER A 142 20.55 26.58 42.54
CA SER A 142 21.03 27.24 41.32
C SER A 142 22.35 26.65 40.85
N PHE A 143 22.61 26.80 39.57
CA PHE A 143 23.78 26.25 38.89
C PHE A 143 24.57 27.37 38.24
N GLN A 144 25.89 27.35 38.44
CA GLN A 144 26.79 28.12 37.62
C GLN A 144 27.21 27.27 36.44
N THR A 145 27.10 27.82 35.23
CA THR A 145 27.43 27.13 33.99
C THR A 145 28.58 27.81 33.26
N SER A 146 29.25 27.08 32.37
CA SER A 146 30.28 27.60 31.48
C SER A 146 30.29 26.83 30.16
N GLY A 147 30.42 27.54 29.05
CA GLY A 147 30.73 26.94 27.76
C GLY A 147 32.18 26.46 27.70
N ASP A 148 32.39 25.22 27.24
CA ASP A 148 33.72 24.58 27.15
C ASP A 148 34.74 25.39 26.31
N LYS A 149 34.28 26.22 25.35
CA LYS A 149 35.14 27.06 24.51
C LYS A 149 35.62 28.32 25.23
N ALA A 150 34.73 28.98 25.97
CA ALA A 150 35.06 30.22 26.66
C ALA A 150 35.91 29.93 27.91
N GLY A 151 35.62 28.83 28.62
CA GLY A 151 36.35 28.43 29.83
C GLY A 151 36.13 29.36 31.03
N THR A 152 35.24 30.35 30.90
CA THR A 152 34.81 31.27 31.97
C THR A 152 33.36 31.00 32.33
N ALA A 153 33.02 31.14 33.61
CA ALA A 153 31.65 31.01 34.07
C ALA A 153 30.74 32.06 33.41
N ASP A 154 29.51 31.65 33.10
CA ASP A 154 28.46 32.54 32.63
C ASP A 154 28.10 33.54 33.73
N TYR A 155 27.71 34.74 33.33
CA TYR A 155 27.38 35.83 34.26
C TYR A 155 26.12 35.53 35.09
N ASN A 156 25.14 34.85 34.49
CA ASN A 156 23.87 34.52 35.12
C ASN A 156 23.89 33.08 35.63
N ASN A 157 23.48 32.88 36.87
CA ASN A 157 23.22 31.55 37.40
C ASN A 157 21.90 31.01 36.83
N VAL A 158 21.85 29.72 36.56
CA VAL A 158 20.69 29.00 36.04
C VAL A 158 19.87 28.47 37.22
N HIS A 159 18.57 28.73 37.23
CA HIS A 159 17.69 28.17 38.26
C HIS A 159 17.32 26.73 37.94
N ALA A 160 17.12 25.92 38.98
CA ALA A 160 16.61 24.55 38.85
C ALA A 160 15.37 24.42 37.94
N ALA A 161 14.47 25.41 37.99
CA ALA A 161 13.25 25.42 37.20
C ALA A 161 13.47 25.63 35.69
N ASP A 162 14.60 26.23 35.30
CA ASP A 162 14.92 26.52 33.90
C ASP A 162 15.66 25.35 33.22
N VAL A 163 16.12 24.37 34.00
CA VAL A 163 16.82 23.19 33.49
C VAL A 163 15.81 22.22 32.89
N VAL A 164 15.98 21.93 31.60
CA VAL A 164 15.05 21.07 30.83
C VAL A 164 15.67 19.74 30.42
N GLY A 165 17.00 19.65 30.39
CA GLY A 165 17.67 18.44 29.96
C GLY A 165 19.09 18.30 30.48
N LYS A 166 19.54 17.04 30.58
CA LYS A 166 20.93 16.67 30.83
C LYS A 166 21.45 15.87 29.66
N TRP A 167 22.60 16.26 29.14
CA TRP A 167 23.26 15.53 28.06
C TRP A 167 23.67 14.13 28.51
N THR A 168 23.30 13.13 27.73
CA THR A 168 23.60 11.71 27.99
C THR A 168 25.04 11.32 27.67
N GLY A 169 25.81 12.22 27.04
CA GLY A 169 27.13 11.92 26.47
C GLY A 169 27.09 11.43 25.02
N MET A 170 25.90 11.16 24.48
CA MET A 170 25.72 10.73 23.10
C MET A 170 25.49 11.94 22.18
N ARG A 171 26.24 11.99 21.07
CA ARG A 171 26.06 12.97 20.00
C ARG A 171 26.15 12.29 18.64
N ILE A 172 25.37 12.78 17.69
CA ILE A 172 25.40 12.34 16.30
C ILE A 172 25.90 13.51 15.44
N PRO A 173 27.14 13.44 14.93
CA PRO A 173 27.73 14.53 14.19
C PRO A 173 26.95 14.88 12.92
N GLY A 174 26.68 16.17 12.68
CA GLY A 174 26.06 16.68 11.46
C GLY A 174 24.55 16.42 11.30
N LEU A 175 23.95 15.55 12.11
CA LEU A 175 22.50 15.27 12.05
C LEU A 175 21.66 16.45 12.54
N GLY A 176 22.21 17.30 13.42
CA GLY A 176 21.55 18.50 13.92
C GLY A 176 21.16 19.44 12.78
N LYS A 177 22.06 19.66 11.80
CA LYS A 177 21.77 20.47 10.61
C LYS A 177 20.60 19.94 9.77
N ALA A 178 20.49 18.62 9.65
CA ALA A 178 19.40 17.99 8.91
C ALA A 178 18.06 18.19 9.63
N VAL A 179 18.06 18.07 10.96
CA VAL A 179 16.89 18.34 11.81
C VAL A 179 16.50 19.82 11.73
N ASP A 180 17.46 20.74 11.84
CA ASP A 180 17.22 22.18 11.74
C ASP A 180 16.63 22.54 10.38
N TYR A 181 17.18 22.00 9.29
CA TYR A 181 16.63 22.22 7.95
C TYR A 181 15.21 21.67 7.83
N LEU A 182 14.95 20.47 8.35
CA LEU A 182 13.60 19.87 8.35
C LEU A 182 12.58 20.70 9.13
N GLN A 183 12.99 21.40 10.19
CA GLN A 183 12.14 22.31 10.96
C GLN A 183 11.85 23.64 10.24
N THR A 184 12.64 24.03 9.22
CA THR A 184 12.33 25.23 8.43
C THR A 184 11.08 25.03 7.58
N PRO A 185 10.27 26.09 7.32
CA PRO A 185 9.09 25.97 6.45
C PRO A 185 9.44 25.42 5.06
N THR A 186 10.59 25.83 4.51
CA THR A 186 11.07 25.37 3.20
C THR A 186 11.50 23.90 3.24
N GLY A 187 12.28 23.50 4.25
CA GLY A 187 12.75 22.12 4.37
C GLY A 187 11.61 21.15 4.67
N PHE A 188 10.66 21.52 5.54
CA PHE A 188 9.44 20.76 5.78
C PHE A 188 8.64 20.58 4.48
N PHE A 189 8.40 21.66 3.72
CA PHE A 189 7.67 21.57 2.46
C PHE A 189 8.36 20.66 1.44
N LEU A 190 9.68 20.81 1.27
CA LEU A 190 10.42 20.10 0.24
C LEU A 190 10.66 18.62 0.60
N LEU A 191 10.98 18.30 1.85
CA LEU A 191 11.32 16.94 2.30
C LEU A 191 10.10 16.14 2.75
N VAL A 192 9.03 16.78 3.20
CA VAL A 192 7.84 16.08 3.72
C VAL A 192 6.66 16.24 2.76
N ILE A 193 6.27 17.47 2.44
CA ILE A 193 5.03 17.72 1.68
C ILE A 193 5.16 17.22 0.24
N ILE A 194 6.24 17.55 -0.47
CA ILE A 194 6.41 17.14 -1.87
C ILE A 194 6.39 15.61 -2.04
N PRO A 195 7.18 14.80 -1.29
CA PRO A 195 7.14 13.35 -1.43
C PRO A 195 5.78 12.74 -1.09
N VAL A 196 5.11 13.24 -0.04
CA VAL A 196 3.76 12.79 0.33
C VAL A 196 2.76 13.14 -0.77
N LEU A 197 2.85 14.33 -1.36
CA LEU A 197 1.97 14.76 -2.46
C LEU A 197 2.17 13.93 -3.72
N ILE A 198 3.42 13.68 -4.13
CA ILE A 198 3.73 12.80 -5.28
C ILE A 198 3.14 11.42 -5.07
N PHE A 199 3.32 10.86 -3.86
CA PHE A 199 2.76 9.57 -3.52
C PHE A 199 1.23 9.56 -3.55
N PHE A 200 0.61 10.60 -2.98
CA PHE A 200 -0.83 10.77 -2.97
C PHE A 200 -1.38 10.80 -4.40
N ILE A 201 -0.76 11.58 -5.30
CA ILE A 201 -1.13 11.64 -6.72
C ILE A 201 -0.96 10.26 -7.39
N PHE A 202 0.16 9.56 -7.12
CA PHE A 202 0.37 8.21 -7.67
C PHE A 202 -0.73 7.24 -7.24
N HIS A 203 -1.12 7.25 -5.97
CA HIS A 203 -2.20 6.41 -5.45
C HIS A 203 -3.57 6.84 -5.96
N LEU A 204 -3.80 8.14 -6.13
CA LEU A 204 -5.01 8.67 -6.72
C LEU A 204 -5.18 8.18 -8.16
N VAL A 205 -4.12 8.23 -8.97
CA VAL A 205 -4.12 7.70 -10.34
C VAL A 205 -4.34 6.18 -10.34
N GLN A 206 -3.65 5.44 -9.47
CA GLN A 206 -3.82 4.00 -9.37
C GLN A 206 -5.25 3.62 -8.93
N PHE A 207 -5.83 4.38 -7.99
CA PHE A 207 -7.20 4.21 -7.54
C PHE A 207 -8.19 4.44 -8.68
N PHE A 208 -8.06 5.55 -9.41
CA PHE A 208 -8.91 5.81 -10.58
C PHE A 208 -8.75 4.74 -11.66
N ARG A 209 -7.53 4.28 -11.94
CA ARG A 209 -7.27 3.20 -12.89
C ARG A 209 -8.01 1.91 -12.51
N VAL A 210 -7.91 1.49 -11.25
CA VAL A 210 -8.59 0.30 -10.74
C VAL A 210 -10.11 0.49 -10.74
N LEU A 211 -10.58 1.70 -10.41
CA LEU A 211 -12.00 2.02 -10.41
C LEU A 211 -12.61 1.94 -11.83
N PHE A 212 -11.94 2.50 -12.83
CA PHE A 212 -12.36 2.39 -14.24
C PHE A 212 -12.30 0.95 -14.75
N GLU A 213 -11.26 0.19 -14.39
CA GLU A 213 -11.15 -1.23 -14.74
C GLU A 213 -12.30 -2.04 -14.11
N TYR A 214 -12.62 -1.78 -12.84
CA TYR A 214 -13.75 -2.40 -12.16
C TYR A 214 -15.09 -2.07 -12.82
N GLN A 215 -15.34 -0.81 -13.20
CA GLN A 215 -16.57 -0.44 -13.91
C GLN A 215 -16.67 -1.11 -15.28
N ASN A 216 -15.58 -1.14 -16.05
CA ASN A 216 -15.55 -1.79 -17.37
C ASN A 216 -15.79 -3.29 -17.28
N VAL A 217 -15.13 -3.99 -16.35
CA VAL A 217 -15.31 -5.43 -16.13
C VAL A 217 -16.74 -5.74 -15.68
N LYS A 218 -17.30 -4.94 -14.76
CA LYS A 218 -18.69 -5.11 -14.31
C LYS A 218 -19.68 -4.93 -15.47
N MET A 219 -19.45 -3.96 -16.34
CA MET A 219 -20.28 -3.73 -17.53
C MET A 219 -20.19 -4.90 -18.53
N LEU A 220 -18.98 -5.44 -18.74
CA LEU A 220 -18.78 -6.56 -19.66
C LEU A 220 -19.49 -7.83 -19.18
N ILE A 221 -19.36 -8.16 -17.89
CA ILE A 221 -20.05 -9.32 -17.29
C ILE A 221 -21.56 -9.18 -17.43
N LYS A 222 -22.11 -7.97 -17.20
CA LYS A 222 -23.54 -7.71 -17.35
C LYS A 222 -24.01 -7.90 -18.80
N TYR A 223 -23.22 -7.42 -19.76
CA TYR A 223 -23.51 -7.55 -21.19
C TYR A 223 -23.50 -9.02 -21.66
N GLU A 224 -22.50 -9.81 -21.24
CA GLU A 224 -22.44 -11.24 -21.56
C GLU A 224 -23.64 -12.00 -20.96
N GLN A 225 -24.04 -11.66 -19.73
CA GLN A 225 -25.17 -12.27 -19.06
C GLN A 225 -26.51 -11.95 -19.76
N GLU A 226 -26.71 -10.71 -20.19
CA GLU A 226 -27.90 -10.30 -20.96
C GLU A 226 -27.93 -11.01 -22.32
N ARG A 227 -26.79 -11.11 -23.01
CA ARG A 227 -26.68 -11.78 -24.31
C ARG A 227 -26.97 -13.28 -24.21
N GLY A 228 -26.37 -13.98 -23.25
CA GLY A 228 -26.64 -15.41 -23.05
C GLY A 228 -28.12 -15.67 -22.76
N ARG A 229 -28.75 -14.83 -21.94
CA ARG A 229 -30.21 -14.92 -21.69
C ARG A 229 -31.04 -14.72 -22.96
N THR A 230 -30.64 -13.81 -23.86
CA THR A 230 -31.33 -13.62 -25.14
C THR A 230 -31.15 -14.81 -26.09
N GLU A 231 -29.95 -15.37 -26.17
CA GLU A 231 -29.66 -16.57 -26.97
C GLU A 231 -30.50 -17.76 -26.47
N ASP A 232 -30.56 -17.99 -25.16
CA ASP A 232 -31.39 -19.04 -24.54
C ASP A 232 -32.89 -18.86 -24.88
N LEU A 233 -33.39 -17.62 -24.84
CA LEU A 233 -34.79 -17.31 -25.16
C LEU A 233 -35.11 -17.58 -26.64
N ILE A 234 -34.21 -17.22 -27.55
CA ILE A 234 -34.37 -17.47 -28.99
C ILE A 234 -34.32 -18.97 -29.28
N GLU A 235 -33.39 -19.71 -28.67
CA GLU A 235 -33.33 -21.16 -28.81
C GLU A 235 -34.62 -21.83 -28.32
N THR A 236 -35.15 -21.38 -27.18
CA THR A 236 -36.42 -21.88 -26.65
C THR A 236 -37.57 -21.60 -27.61
N GLN A 237 -37.68 -20.38 -28.14
CA GLN A 237 -38.72 -20.01 -29.11
C GLN A 237 -38.65 -20.84 -30.40
N ILE A 238 -37.44 -21.05 -30.95
CA ILE A 238 -37.23 -21.88 -32.15
C ILE A 238 -37.66 -23.32 -31.87
N LYS A 239 -37.38 -23.85 -30.68
CA LYS A 239 -37.75 -25.22 -30.29
C LYS A 239 -39.27 -25.36 -30.19
N ASP A 240 -39.94 -24.43 -29.53
CA ASP A 240 -41.40 -24.39 -29.40
C ASP A 240 -42.08 -24.23 -30.76
N GLU A 241 -41.52 -23.42 -31.67
CA GLU A 241 -42.05 -23.21 -33.02
C GLU A 241 -41.91 -24.48 -33.88
N LYS A 242 -40.77 -25.17 -33.80
CA LYS A 242 -40.57 -26.48 -34.44
C LYS A 242 -41.52 -27.54 -33.92
N GLU A 243 -41.74 -27.59 -32.61
CA GLU A 243 -42.69 -28.54 -32.00
C GLU A 243 -44.13 -28.26 -32.48
N LYS A 244 -44.53 -26.99 -32.54
CA LYS A 244 -45.83 -26.59 -33.11
C LYS A 244 -45.96 -26.96 -34.59
N ASP A 245 -44.91 -26.75 -35.37
CA ASP A 245 -44.89 -27.12 -36.79
C ASP A 245 -44.96 -28.63 -36.99
N GLU A 246 -44.27 -29.42 -36.17
CA GLU A 246 -44.37 -30.88 -36.18
C GLU A 246 -45.79 -31.35 -35.83
N ILE A 247 -46.38 -30.80 -34.77
CA ILE A 247 -47.77 -31.08 -34.37
C ILE A 247 -48.73 -30.72 -35.52
N ARG A 248 -48.55 -29.56 -36.15
CA ARG A 248 -49.40 -29.11 -37.27
C ARG A 248 -49.26 -30.02 -38.49
N ARG A 249 -48.04 -30.45 -38.84
CA ARG A 249 -47.79 -31.40 -39.94
C ARG A 249 -48.42 -32.75 -39.65
N ALA A 250 -48.26 -33.28 -38.43
CA ALA A 250 -48.87 -34.54 -38.02
C ALA A 250 -50.41 -34.48 -38.07
N ALA A 251 -51.02 -33.35 -37.68
CA ALA A 251 -52.46 -33.15 -37.78
C ALA A 251 -52.95 -33.14 -39.25
N ILE A 252 -52.24 -32.44 -40.15
CA ILE A 252 -52.56 -32.41 -41.58
C ILE A 252 -52.42 -33.81 -42.19
N GLU A 253 -51.36 -34.55 -41.84
CA GLU A 253 -51.16 -35.91 -42.33
C GLU A 253 -52.26 -36.87 -41.84
N ALA A 254 -52.69 -36.73 -40.58
CA ALA A 254 -53.81 -37.49 -40.04
C ALA A 254 -55.12 -37.19 -40.77
N GLU A 255 -55.42 -35.90 -41.03
CA GLU A 255 -56.60 -35.49 -41.78
C GLU A 255 -56.58 -36.00 -43.23
N LEU A 256 -55.41 -35.96 -43.90
CA LEU A 256 -55.24 -36.48 -45.26
C LEU A 256 -55.42 -38.00 -45.30
N ARG A 257 -54.90 -38.72 -44.30
CA ARG A 257 -55.07 -40.18 -44.16
C ARG A 257 -56.53 -40.56 -43.95
N GLU A 258 -57.27 -39.81 -43.14
CA GLU A 258 -58.72 -39.97 -42.95
C GLU A 258 -59.47 -39.77 -44.27
N LYS A 259 -59.20 -38.68 -44.98
CA LYS A 259 -59.84 -38.40 -46.29
C LYS A 259 -59.53 -39.48 -47.32
N LEU A 260 -58.26 -39.92 -47.43
CA LEU A 260 -57.85 -40.97 -48.35
C LEU A 260 -58.51 -42.32 -48.02
N LYS A 261 -58.64 -42.67 -46.73
CA LYS A 261 -59.37 -43.87 -46.29
C LYS A 261 -60.84 -43.78 -46.66
N ALA A 262 -61.49 -42.64 -46.44
CA ALA A 262 -62.88 -42.43 -46.79
C ALA A 262 -63.12 -42.51 -48.31
N GLU A 263 -62.22 -41.92 -49.11
CA GLU A 263 -62.25 -41.99 -50.58
C GLU A 263 -62.06 -43.43 -51.09
N LEU A 264 -61.07 -44.15 -50.55
CA LEU A 264 -60.84 -45.56 -50.89
C LEU A 264 -62.05 -46.44 -50.53
N MET A 265 -62.65 -46.23 -49.35
CA MET A 265 -63.87 -46.95 -48.95
C MET A 265 -65.05 -46.62 -49.87
N ALA A 266 -65.21 -45.36 -50.28
CA ALA A 266 -66.25 -44.96 -51.23
C ALA A 266 -66.02 -45.59 -52.62
N ASP A 267 -64.78 -45.69 -53.08
CA ASP A 267 -64.44 -46.35 -54.35
C ASP A 267 -64.63 -47.87 -54.30
N ILE A 268 -64.26 -48.52 -53.20
CA ILE A 268 -64.55 -49.95 -52.96
C ILE A 268 -66.06 -50.18 -52.95
N ALA A 269 -66.83 -49.31 -52.27
CA ALA A 269 -68.29 -49.42 -52.26
C ALA A 269 -68.90 -49.24 -53.66
N LYS A 270 -68.38 -48.31 -54.48
CA LYS A 270 -68.78 -48.15 -55.89
C LYS A 270 -68.42 -49.36 -56.75
N GLN A 271 -67.24 -49.94 -56.57
CA GLN A 271 -66.83 -51.15 -57.29
C GLN A 271 -67.69 -52.36 -56.91
N ASN A 272 -68.01 -52.54 -55.63
CA ASN A 272 -68.88 -53.60 -55.15
C ASN A 272 -70.32 -53.40 -55.65
N ALA A 273 -70.84 -52.18 -55.65
CA ALA A 273 -72.15 -51.88 -56.24
C ALA A 273 -72.20 -52.11 -57.77
N ALA A 274 -71.08 -51.91 -58.47
CA ALA A 274 -70.95 -52.25 -59.90
C ALA A 274 -70.78 -53.77 -60.15
N ALA A 275 -70.33 -54.53 -59.15
CA ALA A 275 -70.26 -55.99 -59.18
C ALA A 275 -71.64 -56.63 -58.89
N ASP A 276 -72.38 -56.13 -57.89
CA ASP A 276 -73.75 -56.60 -57.59
C ASP A 276 -74.72 -56.36 -58.75
N ASN A 277 -74.59 -55.25 -59.49
CA ASN A 277 -75.39 -55.00 -60.69
C ASN A 277 -75.06 -55.96 -61.87
N LYS A 278 -73.95 -56.71 -61.81
CA LYS A 278 -73.66 -57.79 -62.75
C LYS A 278 -74.23 -59.14 -62.31
N ASP A 279 -74.45 -59.35 -61.01
CA ASP A 279 -75.02 -60.60 -60.47
C ASP A 279 -76.56 -60.57 -60.37
N GLU A 280 -77.20 -59.40 -60.22
CA GLU A 280 -78.68 -59.29 -60.27
C GLU A 280 -79.26 -59.52 -61.68
N ASN A 281 -78.43 -59.44 -62.73
CA ASN A 281 -78.83 -59.80 -64.10
C ASN A 281 -78.58 -61.30 -64.43
N LYS A 282 -78.13 -62.11 -63.46
CA LYS A 282 -77.95 -63.56 -63.62
C LYS A 282 -79.04 -64.39 -62.94
N ASP A 283 -79.74 -63.86 -61.94
CA ASP A 283 -80.77 -64.60 -61.17
C ASP A 283 -82.21 -64.46 -61.71
N LYS A 284 -82.37 -63.93 -62.94
CA LYS A 284 -83.64 -63.91 -63.68
C LYS A 284 -83.69 -64.87 -64.88
N THR A 285 -82.76 -65.82 -64.98
CA THR A 285 -82.66 -66.71 -66.14
C THR A 285 -82.91 -68.19 -65.86
N GLU A 286 -83.04 -68.64 -64.61
CA GLU A 286 -83.40 -70.05 -64.35
C GLU A 286 -84.46 -70.21 -63.25
N GLN A 287 -85.70 -70.47 -63.74
CA GLN A 287 -86.91 -71.01 -63.10
C GLN A 287 -87.95 -70.03 -62.52
#